data_AF-A0A3C1VXD8-F1
#
_entry.id   AF-A0A3C1VXD8-F1
#
_cell.length_a   1.000
_cell.length_b   1.000
_cell.length_c   1.000
_cell.angle_alpha   90.00
_cell.angle_beta   90.00
_cell.angle_gamma   90.00
#
_symmetry.space_group_name_H-M   'P 1'
#
loop_
_entity.id
_entity.type
_entity.pdbx_description
1 polymer ?
#
loop_
_entity_poly.entity_id
_entity_poly.type
_entity_poly.pdbx_seq_one_letter_code
_entity_poly.pdbx_strand_id
1 'polypeptide(L)' 'MAIKKFMYLNRKASYGTAYAIESLEVVLIAAAFDQDVSLAFIDDGVYQIVEGQNTDGIGMKNFSKTFHALGDYDINKLYV' A
#
# COMPACT_ATOMS: atom_id res chain seq x y z
N MET A 1 4.04 15.73 -20.56
CA MET A 1 2.92 15.70 -19.60
C MET A 1 3.46 16.25 -18.28
N ALA A 2 2.74 17.10 -17.54
CA ALA A 2 3.25 17.65 -16.27
C ALA A 2 3.23 16.59 -15.17
N ILE A 3 4.31 16.50 -14.37
CA ILE A 3 4.38 15.61 -13.19
C ILE A 3 3.35 16.10 -12.16
N LYS A 4 2.45 15.21 -11.75
CA LYS A 4 1.47 15.46 -10.69
C LYS A 4 1.89 14.78 -9.39
N LYS A 5 1.32 15.26 -8.29
CA LYS A 5 1.49 14.71 -6.95
C LYS A 5 0.26 13.90 -6.58
N PHE A 6 0.43 12.60 -6.37
CA PHE A 6 -0.64 11.69 -5.96
C PHE A 6 -0.45 11.28 -4.51
N MET A 7 -1.54 11.34 -3.75
CA MET A 7 -1.59 10.87 -2.38
C MET A 7 -2.58 9.73 -2.28
N TYR A 8 -2.09 8.57 -1.83
CA TYR A 8 -2.90 7.40 -1.53
C TYR A 8 -3.15 7.34 -0.03
N LEU A 9 -4.43 7.41 0.35
CA LEU A 9 -4.84 7.46 1.75
C LEU A 9 -5.44 6.13 2.18
N ASN A 10 -4.67 5.36 2.93
CA ASN A 10 -5.08 4.08 3.47
C ASN A 10 -5.71 4.28 4.86
N ARG A 11 -7.01 3.98 4.98
CA ARG A 11 -7.80 4.18 6.22
C ARG A 11 -8.45 2.92 6.79
N LYS A 12 -8.20 1.77 6.17
CA LYS A 12 -8.89 0.51 6.48
C LYS A 12 -7.88 -0.59 6.75
N ALA A 13 -8.20 -1.46 7.70
CA ALA A 13 -7.37 -2.60 8.05
C ALA A 13 -7.23 -3.61 6.89
N SER A 14 -6.16 -4.40 6.94
CA SER A 14 -5.94 -5.53 6.02
C SER A 14 -6.97 -6.64 6.20
N TYR A 15 -7.20 -7.39 5.11
CA TYR A 15 -7.98 -8.65 5.04
C TYR A 15 -9.47 -8.60 5.40
N GLY A 16 -9.96 -7.58 6.13
CA GLY A 16 -11.40 -7.41 6.40
C GLY A 16 -12.18 -6.91 5.17
N THR A 17 -11.48 -6.28 4.22
CA THR A 17 -12.03 -5.78 2.94
C THR A 17 -10.92 -5.79 1.88
N ALA A 18 -11.29 -5.67 0.60
CA ALA A 18 -10.33 -5.66 -0.51
C ALA A 18 -9.52 -4.36 -0.64
N TYR A 19 -9.91 -3.28 0.05
CA TYR A 19 -9.34 -1.95 -0.17
C TYR A 19 -7.81 -1.86 0.02
N ALA A 20 -7.25 -2.62 0.97
CA ALA A 20 -5.81 -2.61 1.20
C ALA A 20 -5.02 -3.19 0.02
N ILE A 21 -5.47 -4.32 -0.54
CA ILE A 21 -4.79 -4.95 -1.68
C ILE A 21 -5.03 -4.17 -2.97
N GLU A 22 -6.27 -3.73 -3.23
CA GLU A 22 -6.57 -2.95 -4.43
C GLU A 22 -5.85 -1.60 -4.42
N SER A 23 -5.76 -0.93 -3.26
CA SER A 23 -4.99 0.31 -3.16
C SER A 23 -3.51 0.08 -3.43
N LEU A 24 -2.95 -1.05 -2.97
CA LEU A 24 -1.56 -1.39 -3.21
C LEU A 24 -1.29 -1.64 -4.71
N GLU A 25 -2.21 -2.32 -5.40
CA GLU A 25 -2.10 -2.53 -6.85
C GLU A 25 -2.15 -1.21 -7.64
N VAL A 26 -3.03 -0.29 -7.26
CA VAL A 26 -3.11 1.03 -7.92
C VAL A 26 -1.82 1.84 -7.69
N VAL A 27 -1.24 1.77 -6.49
CA VAL A 27 0.03 2.43 -6.17
C VAL A 27 1.16 1.90 -7.06
N LEU A 28 1.27 0.58 -7.23
CA LEU A 28 2.29 -0.04 -8.08
C LEU A 28 2.13 0.35 -9.56
N ILE A 29 0.89 0.45 -10.04
CA ILE A 29 0.61 0.94 -11.40
C ILE A 29 0.98 2.41 -11.52
N ALA A 30 0.64 3.25 -10.53
CA ALA A 30 0.92 4.69 -10.58
C ALA A 30 2.42 5.00 -10.60
N ALA A 31 3.25 4.18 -9.93
CA ALA A 31 4.71 4.29 -10.01
C ALA A 31 5.24 4.09 -11.44
N ALA A 32 4.59 3.26 -12.26
CA ALA A 32 4.97 3.04 -13.65
C ALA A 32 4.72 4.26 -14.58
N PHE A 33 4.00 5.29 -14.10
CA PHE A 33 3.74 6.53 -14.85
C PHE A 33 4.67 7.69 -14.46
N ASP A 34 5.75 7.44 -13.72
CA ASP A 34 6.74 8.45 -13.28
C ASP A 34 6.08 9.67 -12.61
N GLN A 35 5.02 9.45 -11.83
CA GLN A 35 4.35 10.50 -11.04
C GLN A 35 4.96 10.60 -9.65
N ASP A 36 4.82 11.76 -8.99
CA ASP A 36 5.25 11.94 -7.61
C ASP A 36 4.22 11.29 -6.67
N VAL A 37 4.50 10.06 -6.23
CA VAL A 37 3.59 9.23 -5.41
C VAL A 37 3.94 9.31 -3.93
N SER A 38 2.91 9.47 -3.10
CA SER A 38 2.99 9.45 -1.63
C SER A 38 1.88 8.56 -1.05
N LEU A 39 2.19 7.83 0.02
CA LEU A 39 1.21 7.00 0.75
C LEU A 39 1.13 7.46 2.20
N ALA A 40 -0.09 7.57 2.72
CA ALA A 40 -0.35 7.78 4.14
C ALA A 40 -1.23 6.65 4.70
N PHE A 41 -0.81 6.09 5.82
CA PHE A 41 -1.57 5.11 6.58
C PHE A 41 -2.16 5.81 7.80
N ILE A 42 -3.48 5.97 7.87
CA ILE A 42 -4.16 6.63 8.99
C ILE A 42 -5.30 5.75 9.51
N ASP A 43 -5.80 6.02 10.72
CA ASP A 43 -6.84 5.22 11.37
C ASP A 43 -6.49 3.71 11.36
N ASP A 44 -7.41 2.84 10.96
CA ASP A 44 -7.15 1.40 10.82
C ASP A 44 -6.19 1.05 9.67
N GLY A 45 -5.83 2.01 8.82
CA GLY A 45 -4.85 1.83 7.75
C GLY A 45 -3.45 1.51 8.26
N VAL A 46 -3.12 1.89 9.50
CA VAL A 46 -1.82 1.55 10.12
C VAL A 46 -1.63 0.04 10.27
N TYR A 47 -2.71 -0.75 10.35
CA TYR A 47 -2.63 -2.21 10.39
C TYR A 47 -2.12 -2.84 9.09
N GLN A 48 -2.09 -2.10 7.98
CA GLN A 48 -1.61 -2.61 6.70
C GLN A 48 -0.11 -2.94 6.71
N ILE A 49 0.66 -2.21 7.51
CA ILE A 49 2.13 -2.25 7.56
C ILE A 49 2.68 -2.97 8.80
N VAL A 50 1.83 -3.68 9.54
CA VAL A 50 2.27 -4.47 10.71
C VAL A 50 3.13 -5.65 10.25
N GLU A 51 4.27 -5.87 10.89
CA GLU A 51 5.16 -6.99 10.60
C GLU A 51 4.58 -8.34 11.06
N GLY A 52 5.01 -9.43 10.43
CA GLY A 52 4.66 -10.78 10.89
C GLY A 52 3.21 -11.21 10.65
N GLN A 53 2.47 -10.52 9.76
CA GLN A 53 1.12 -10.94 9.36
C GLN A 53 1.14 -12.40 8.85
N ASN A 54 0.30 -13.27 9.42
CA ASN A 54 0.09 -14.66 8.99
C ASN A 54 -1.38 -14.85 8.58
N THR A 55 -1.60 -15.25 7.33
CA THR A 55 -2.93 -15.41 6.72
C THR A 55 -3.35 -16.87 6.53
N ASP A 56 -2.54 -17.83 6.99
CA ASP A 56 -2.80 -19.27 6.82
C ASP A 56 -4.15 -19.67 7.45
N GLY A 57 -4.48 -19.08 8.60
CA GLY A 57 -5.74 -19.34 9.32
C GLY A 57 -6.99 -18.82 8.62
N ILE A 58 -6.86 -17.91 7.65
CA ILE A 58 -7.99 -17.33 6.90
C ILE A 58 -8.01 -17.76 5.42
N GLY A 59 -7.05 -18.59 4.98
CA GLY A 59 -6.98 -19.11 3.61
C GLY A 59 -6.74 -18.04 2.53
N MET A 60 -6.19 -16.88 2.90
CA MET A 60 -5.91 -15.80 1.96
C MET A 60 -4.41 -15.72 1.64
N LYS A 61 -4.07 -15.26 0.43
CA LYS A 61 -2.67 -14.96 0.08
C LYS A 61 -2.16 -13.79 0.93
N ASN A 62 -0.99 -13.99 1.52
CA ASN A 62 -0.32 -12.93 2.26
C ASN A 62 0.32 -11.91 1.30
N PHE A 63 -0.17 -10.67 1.31
CA PHE A 63 0.36 -9.56 0.52
C PHE A 63 1.14 -8.52 1.33
N SER A 64 1.31 -8.69 2.65
CA SER A 64 1.99 -7.71 3.50
C SER A 64 3.43 -7.45 3.04
N LYS A 65 4.10 -8.49 2.52
CA LYS A 65 5.46 -8.41 1.96
C LYS A 65 5.60 -7.42 0.80
N THR A 66 4.52 -7.17 0.06
CA THR A 66 4.53 -6.25 -1.08
C THR A 66 4.73 -4.79 -0.63
N PHE A 67 4.32 -4.42 0.60
CA PHE A 67 4.60 -3.08 1.13
C PHE A 67 6.10 -2.82 1.34
N HIS A 68 6.89 -3.86 1.65
CA HIS A 68 8.35 -3.71 1.77
C HIS A 68 9.04 -3.49 0.43
N ALA A 69 8.44 -3.96 -0.66
CA ALA A 69 8.98 -3.79 -2.02
C ALA A 69 8.70 -2.39 -2.59
N LEU A 70 7.89 -1.54 -1.94
CA LEU A 70 7.53 -0.22 -2.48
C LEU A 70 8.74 0.68 -2.77
N GLY A 71 9.81 0.56 -1.98
CA GLY A 71 11.06 1.29 -2.23
C GLY A 71 11.73 0.93 -3.57
N ASP A 72 11.57 -0.33 -4.03
CA ASP A 72 12.09 -0.79 -5.31
C ASP A 72 11.36 -0.14 -6.51
N TYR A 73 10.16 0.42 -6.27
CA TYR A 73 9.35 1.14 -7.25
C TYR A 73 9.48 2.68 -7.14
N ASP A 74 10.53 3.18 -6.47
CA ASP A 74 10.77 4.61 -6.20
C ASP A 74 9.68 5.29 -5.35
N ILE A 75 8.90 4.49 -4.60
CA ILE A 75 7.84 4.99 -3.71
C ILE A 75 8.43 5.18 -2.30
N ASN A 76 9.03 6.34 -2.09
CA ASN A 76 9.81 6.64 -0.87
C ASN A 76 9.09 7.55 0.14
N LYS A 77 7.92 8.10 -0.23
CA LYS A 77 7.13 9.03 0.61
C LYS A 77 6.03 8.29 1.35
N LEU A 78 6.41 7.62 2.43
CA LEU A 78 5.52 6.83 3.28
C LEU A 78 5.30 7.57 4.62
N TYR A 79 4.04 7.75 5.02
CA TYR A 79 3.65 8.43 6.26
C TYR A 79 2.71 7.56 7.10
N VAL A 80 2.82 7.66 8.42
CA VAL A 80 1.98 6.98 9.41
C VAL A 80 1.53 8.01 10.45
#